data_AF-A0A383DC92-F1
#
_entry.id   AF-A0A383DC92-F1
#
_cell.length_a   1.000
_cell.length_b   1.000
_cell.length_c   1.000
_cell.angle_alpha   90.00
_cell.angle_beta   90.00
_cell.angle_gamma   90.00
#
_symmetry.space_group_name_H-M   'P 1'
#
loop_
_entity.id
_entity.type
_entity.pdbx_description
1 polymer ?
#
loop_
_entity_poly.entity_id
_entity_poly.type
_entity_poly.pdbx_seq_one_letter_code
_entity_poly.pdbx_strand_id
1 'polypeptide(L)' 'MSKKVNEHYVNNKEFTEAVANFNESVKLAESKGEEPPRMPEYIGECIYKISTRLSTR' A
#
# COMPACT_ATOMS: atom_id res chain seq x y z
N MET A 1 29.32 2.92 16.86
CA MET A 1 27.91 2.88 17.29
C MET A 1 27.02 3.01 16.06
N SER A 2 26.74 1.88 15.40
CA SER A 2 25.97 1.85 14.14
C SER A 2 24.53 2.22 14.44
N LYS A 3 24.10 3.40 13.97
CA LYS A 3 22.72 3.88 14.07
C LYS A 3 21.82 2.78 13.51
N LYS A 4 21.02 2.13 14.36
CA LYS A 4 19.90 1.30 13.90
C LYS A 4 19.06 2.24 13.06
N VAL A 5 19.17 2.12 11.74
CA VAL A 5 18.20 2.71 10.83
C VAL A 5 16.91 2.08 11.29
N ASN A 6 16.03 2.88 11.89
CA ASN A 6 14.67 2.44 12.06
C ASN A 6 14.22 2.17 10.63
N GLU A 7 14.23 0.91 10.24
CA GLU A 7 13.57 0.42 9.05
C GLU A 7 12.15 0.94 9.20
N HIS A 8 11.89 2.11 8.62
CA HIS A 8 10.57 2.68 8.52
C HIS A 8 9.85 1.72 7.59
N TYR A 9 9.31 0.65 8.18
CA TYR A 9 9.02 -0.61 7.49
C TYR A 9 7.91 -0.47 6.43
N VAL A 10 7.23 0.69 6.42
CA VAL A 10 6.40 1.20 5.36
C VAL A 10 6.48 2.73 5.43
N ASN A 11 6.68 3.42 4.30
CA ASN A 11 6.52 4.88 4.25
C ASN A 11 5.03 5.20 4.20
N ASN A 12 4.44 5.54 5.35
CA ASN A 12 3.01 5.79 5.47
C ASN A 12 2.50 6.87 4.50
N LYS A 13 3.33 7.87 4.15
CA LYS A 13 2.95 8.92 3.21
C LYS A 13 2.74 8.33 1.81
N GLU A 14 3.75 7.63 1.30
CA GLU A 14 3.69 6.97 -0.01
C GLU A 14 2.63 5.87 -0.07
N PHE A 15 2.44 5.12 1.02
CA PHE A 15 1.37 4.12 1.10
C PHE A 15 -0.02 4.76 1.01
N THR A 16 -0.24 5.86 1.73
CA THR A 16 -1.54 6.57 1.70
C THR A 16 -1.81 7.15 0.30
N GLU A 17 -0.80 7.76 -0.32
CA GLU A 17 -0.89 8.28 -1.69
C GLU A 17 -1.17 7.15 -2.70
N ALA A 18 -0.47 6.02 -2.60
CA ALA A 18 -0.69 4.88 -3.48
C ALA A 18 -2.12 4.31 -3.37
N VAL A 19 -2.65 4.18 -2.14
CA VAL A 19 -4.03 3.72 -1.91
C VAL A 19 -5.05 4.73 -2.43
N ALA A 20 -4.82 6.02 -2.24
CA ALA A 20 -5.69 7.07 -2.78
C ALA A 20 -5.76 7.01 -4.32
N ASN A 21 -4.60 6.96 -4.99
CA ASN A 21 -4.51 6.85 -6.45
C ASN A 21 -5.18 5.59 -7.00
N PHE A 22 -5.00 4.45 -6.31
CA PHE A 22 -5.65 3.21 -6.69
C PHE A 22 -7.18 3.31 -6.58
N ASN A 23 -7.69 3.87 -5.48
CA ASN A 23 -9.12 4.06 -5.27
C ASN A 23 -9.74 5.00 -6.31
N GLU A 24 -9.04 6.07 -6.69
CA GLU A 24 -9.48 6.96 -7.77
C GLU A 24 -9.53 6.22 -9.12
N SER A 25 -8.53 5.38 -9.41
CA SER A 25 -8.49 4.58 -10.63
C SER A 25 -9.63 3.56 -10.69
N VAL A 26 -9.96 2.94 -9.55
CA VAL A 26 -11.12 2.03 -9.42
C VAL A 26 -12.42 2.78 -9.68
N LYS A 27 -12.65 3.93 -9.01
CA LYS A 27 -13.85 4.76 -9.23
C LYS A 27 -13.99 5.22 -10.68
N LEU A 28 -12.87 5.54 -11.32
CA LEU A 28 -12.86 5.94 -12.73
C LEU A 28 -13.25 4.77 -13.63
N ALA A 29 -12.74 3.56 -13.37
CA ALA A 29 -13.12 2.35 -14.10
C ALA A 29 -14.60 2.01 -13.88
N GLU A 30 -15.08 2.07 -12.64
CA GLU A 30 -16.49 1.85 -12.30
C GLU A 30 -17.42 2.85 -13.01
N SER A 31 -17.04 4.14 -13.06
CA SER A 31 -17.77 5.19 -13.77
C SER A 31 -17.83 4.95 -15.29
N LYS A 32 -16.80 4.32 -15.86
CA LYS A 32 -16.75 3.92 -17.26
C LYS A 32 -17.42 2.57 -17.55
N GLY A 33 -17.82 1.83 -16.52
CA GLY A 33 -18.31 0.45 -16.66
C GLY A 33 -17.21 -0.54 -17.06
N GLU A 34 -15.95 -0.20 -16.81
CA GLU A 34 -14.78 -1.05 -17.08
C GLU A 34 -14.43 -1.90 -15.85
N GLU A 35 -13.66 -2.97 -16.07
CA GLU A 35 -13.15 -3.78 -14.97
C GLU A 35 -12.17 -2.98 -14.10
N PRO A 36 -12.25 -3.12 -12.76
CA PRO A 36 -11.37 -2.39 -11.86
C PRO A 36 -9.91 -2.78 -12.11
N PRO A 37 -8.97 -1.82 -12.05
CA PRO A 37 -7.55 -2.10 -12.26
C PRO A 37 -7.01 -3.04 -11.18
N ARG A 38 -5.97 -3.80 -11.55
CA ARG A 38 -5.24 -4.64 -10.59
C ARG A 38 -4.53 -3.78 -9.54
N MET A 39 -4.63 -4.17 -8.27
CA MET A 39 -3.96 -3.48 -7.17
C MET A 39 -2.42 -3.50 -7.35
N PRO A 40 -1.73 -2.35 -7.16
CA PRO A 40 -0.28 -2.29 -7.17
C PRO A 40 0.37 -3.25 -6.17
N GLU A 41 1.42 -3.95 -6.61
CA GLU A 41 2.21 -4.87 -5.77
C GLU A 41 2.77 -4.16 -4.53
N TYR A 42 3.17 -2.88 -4.65
CA TYR A 42 3.63 -2.06 -3.54
C TYR A 42 2.63 -1.97 -2.37
N ILE A 43 1.33 -1.80 -2.68
CA ILE A 43 0.28 -1.76 -1.65
C ILE A 43 0.17 -3.13 -0.96
N GLY A 44 0.24 -4.20 -1.75
CA GLY A 44 0.23 -5.58 -1.25
C GLY A 44 1.41 -5.87 -0.32
N GLU A 45 2.62 -5.49 -0.72
CA GLU A 45 3.84 -5.64 0.10
C GLU A 45 3.73 -4.85 1.42
N CYS A 46 3.22 -3.62 1.38
CA CYS A 46 3.02 -2.82 2.58
C CYS A 46 2.03 -3.48 3.55
N ILE A 47 0.91 -4.00 3.05
CA ILE A 47 -0.07 -4.73 3.85
C ILE A 47 0.55 -5.99 4.43
N TYR A 48 1.26 -6.78 3.62
CA TYR A 48 1.93 -8.01 4.08
C TYR A 48 2.92 -7.74 5.22
N LYS A 49 3.71 -6.68 5.09
CA LYS A 49 4.66 -6.21 6.10
C LYS A 49 3.96 -5.81 7.41
N ILE A 50 2.85 -5.08 7.31
CA ILE A 50 2.02 -4.70 8.47
C ILE A 50 1.43 -5.94 9.13
N SER A 51 0.82 -6.84 8.35
CA SER A 51 0.22 -8.09 8.83
C SER A 51 1.24 -8.98 9.52
N THR A 52 2.41 -9.19 8.92
CA THR A 52 3.49 -10.00 9.51
C THR A 52 3.90 -9.46 10.86
N ARG A 53 4.09 -8.14 10.97
CA ARG A 53 4.46 -7.49 12.23
C ARG A 53 3.37 -7.60 13.29
N LEU A 54 2.10 -7.53 12.90
CA LEU A 54 0.96 -7.75 13.79
C LEU A 54 0.87 -9.20 14.26
N SER A 55 1.19 -10.17 13.41
CA SER A 55 1.14 -11.60 13.75
C SER A 55 2.29 -12.05 14.65
N THR A 56 3.45 -11.38 14.61
CA THR A 56 4.62 -11.71 15.45
C THR A 56 4.67 -10.96 16.78
N ARG A 57 3.69 -10.11 17.07
CA ARG A 57 3.57 -9.33 18.30
C ARG A 57 2.54 -9.96 19.23
#